data_AF-W0LGL6-F1
#
_entry.id   AF-W0LGL6-F1
#
_cell.length_a   1.000
_cell.length_b   1.000
_cell.length_c   1.000
_cell.angle_alpha   90.00
_cell.angle_beta   90.00
_cell.angle_gamma   90.00
#
_symmetry.space_group_name_H-M   'P 1'
#
loop_
_entity.id
_entity.type
_entity.pdbx_description
1 polymer ?
#
loop_
_entity_poly.entity_id
_entity_poly.type
_entity_poly.pdbx_seq_one_letter_code
_entity_poly.pdbx_strand_id
1 'polypeptide(L)' 'MTKTGRTLYQILKDKYGSDSEIAKAFSVERPTVFTWRKTTPEKIALLCHISPEIPYTYNPAEYGRNQENLSLVLTKPAR' A
#
# COMPACT_ATOMS: atom_id res chain seq x y z
N MET A 1 -24.10 -3.66 5.69
CA MET A 1 -23.06 -4.46 5.00
C MET A 1 -21.76 -3.71 5.09
N THR A 2 -20.95 -3.98 6.12
CA THR A 2 -19.67 -3.30 6.33
C THR A 2 -18.67 -3.85 5.31
N LYS A 3 -18.19 -3.02 4.38
CA LYS A 3 -17.02 -3.32 3.56
C LYS A 3 -15.83 -3.47 4.51
N THR A 4 -15.52 -4.69 4.93
CA THR A 4 -14.27 -5.00 5.61
C THR A 4 -13.17 -4.97 4.55
N GLY A 5 -12.72 -3.77 4.18
CA GLY A 5 -11.53 -3.61 3.35
C GLY A 5 -10.37 -4.24 4.11
N ARG A 6 -9.81 -5.36 3.60
CA ARG A 6 -8.63 -5.98 4.21
C ARG A 6 -7.49 -4.98 4.15
N THR A 7 -6.88 -4.69 5.30
CA THR A 7 -5.69 -3.83 5.33
C THR A 7 -4.51 -4.55 4.71
N LEU A 8 -3.53 -3.80 4.18
CA LEU A 8 -2.30 -4.38 3.62
C LEU A 8 -1.63 -5.34 4.61
N TYR A 9 -1.58 -4.98 5.88
CA TYR A 9 -1.06 -5.84 6.94
C TYR A 9 -1.79 -7.20 7.00
N GLN A 10 -3.12 -7.22 6.90
CA GLN A 10 -3.88 -8.48 6.91
C GLN A 10 -3.59 -9.34 5.69
N ILE A 11 -3.44 -8.73 4.51
CA ILE A 11 -3.08 -9.44 3.28
C ILE A 11 -1.68 -10.06 3.40
N LEU A 12 -0.72 -9.32 3.93
CA LEU A 12 0.64 -9.82 4.17
C LEU A 12 0.63 -10.92 5.23
N LYS A 13 -0.16 -10.78 6.29
CA LYS A 13 -0.29 -11.78 7.35
C LYS A 13 -0.86 -13.09 6.81
N ASP A 14 -1.87 -13.01 5.95
CA ASP A 14 -2.49 -14.18 5.32
C ASP A 14 -1.50 -14.89 4.38
N LYS A 15 -0.72 -14.12 3.61
CA LYS A 15 0.27 -14.65 2.66
C LYS A 15 1.52 -15.25 3.30
N TYR A 16 2.10 -14.58 4.31
CA TYR A 16 3.37 -14.98 4.93
C TYR A 16 3.20 -15.70 6.27
N GLY A 17 1.98 -15.70 6.84
CA GLY A 17 1.62 -16.37 8.09
C GLY A 17 2.06 -15.64 9.37
N SER A 18 3.22 -14.98 9.40
CA SER A 18 3.72 -14.32 10.61
C SER A 18 4.47 -13.02 10.36
N ASP A 19 4.48 -12.15 11.37
CA ASP A 19 5.18 -10.85 11.33
C ASP A 19 6.69 -11.03 11.07
N SER A 20 7.23 -12.18 11.47
CA SER A 20 8.62 -12.60 11.27
C SER A 20 8.96 -12.91 9.83
N GLU A 21 8.06 -13.61 9.14
CA GLU A 21 8.25 -13.99 7.74
C GLU A 21 8.04 -12.78 6.83
N ILE A 22 7.10 -11.89 7.17
CA ILE A 22 6.98 -10.58 6.53
C ILE A 22 8.29 -9.79 6.70
N ALA A 23 8.81 -9.72 7.92
CA ALA A 23 10.05 -9.00 8.21
C ALA A 23 11.23 -9.52 7.34
N LYS A 24 11.36 -10.84 7.21
CA LYS A 24 12.35 -11.46 6.32
C LYS A 24 12.11 -11.13 4.84
N ALA A 25 10.87 -11.25 4.36
CA ALA A 25 10.51 -11.00 2.96
C ALA A 25 10.82 -9.57 2.52
N PHE A 26 10.59 -8.60 3.41
CA PHE A 26 10.87 -7.19 3.15
C PHE A 26 12.24 -6.72 3.67
N SER A 27 13.06 -7.62 4.24
CA SER A 27 14.34 -7.29 4.88
C SER A 27 14.24 -6.12 5.88
N VAL A 28 13.20 -6.14 6.72
CA VAL A 28 12.95 -5.16 7.78
C VAL A 28 12.96 -5.85 9.15
N GLU A 29 13.02 -5.07 10.22
CA GLU A 29 12.91 -5.62 11.57
C GLU A 29 11.46 -6.01 11.92
N ARG A 30 11.27 -7.05 12.73
CA ARG A 30 9.95 -7.46 13.24
C ARG A 30 9.14 -6.33 13.90
N PRO A 31 9.72 -5.47 14.77
CA PRO A 31 8.98 -4.31 15.30
C PRO A 31 8.48 -3.36 14.22
N THR A 32 9.21 -3.20 13.12
CA THR A 32 8.77 -2.40 11.97
C THR A 32 7.52 -2.99 11.33
N VAL A 33 7.42 -4.31 11.20
CA VAL A 33 6.18 -4.94 10.71
C VAL A 33 5.02 -4.76 11.68
N PHE A 34 5.27 -4.73 12.99
CA PHE A 34 4.23 -4.48 13.98
C PHE A 34 3.61 -3.08 13.83
N THR A 35 4.38 -2.07 13.44
CA THR A 35 3.85 -0.70 13.22
C THR A 35 2.95 -0.61 11.98
N TRP A 36 3.09 -1.53 11.02
CA TRP A 36 2.28 -1.58 9.79
C TRP A 36 0.80 -1.87 10.07
N ARG A 37 0.47 -2.39 11.25
CA ARG A 37 -0.92 -2.53 11.73
C ARG A 37 -1.67 -1.20 11.79
N LYS A 38 -0.96 -0.10 12.04
CA LYS A 38 -1.53 1.26 12.04
C LYS A 38 -1.42 1.89 10.67
N THR A 39 -0.21 1.94 10.13
CA THR A 39 0.07 2.54 8.82
C THR A 39 1.26 1.83 8.21
N THR A 40 1.06 1.17 7.06
CA THR A 40 2.17 0.56 6.31
C THR A 40 2.88 1.65 5.51
N PRO A 41 4.22 1.72 5.45
CA PRO A 41 4.93 2.73 4.67
C PRO A 41 4.54 2.68 3.18
N GLU A 42 4.49 3.85 2.55
CA GLU A 42 4.08 3.98 1.16
C GLU A 42 4.92 3.12 0.19
N LYS A 43 6.25 3.09 0.41
CA LYS A 43 7.17 2.27 -0.38
C LYS A 43 6.78 0.79 -0.37
N ILE A 44 6.36 0.27 0.79
CA ILE A 44 5.93 -1.13 0.94
C ILE A 44 4.57 -1.34 0.25
N ALA A 45 3.65 -0.40 0.40
CA ALA A 45 2.36 -0.45 -0.26
C ALA A 45 2.46 -0.44 -1.79
N LEU A 46 3.37 0.38 -2.34
CA LEU A 46 3.70 0.40 -3.76
C LEU A 46 4.34 -0.92 -4.21
N LEU A 47 5.31 -1.46 -3.47
CA LEU A 47 5.91 -2.76 -3.77
C LEU A 47 4.85 -3.87 -3.81
N CYS A 48 3.91 -3.85 -2.86
CA CYS A 48 2.80 -4.80 -2.81
C CYS A 48 1.81 -4.62 -3.96
N HIS A 49 1.62 -3.39 -4.45
CA HIS A 49 0.78 -3.12 -5.61
C HIS A 49 1.39 -3.59 -6.94
N ILE A 50 2.73 -3.52 -7.06
CA ILE A 50 3.45 -3.98 -8.25
C ILE A 50 3.57 -5.51 -8.27
N SER A 51 3.60 -6.14 -7.10
CA SER A 51 3.76 -7.59 -6.97
C SER A 51 2.46 -8.32 -7.33
N PRO A 52 2.40 -9.12 -8.42
CA PRO A 52 1.17 -9.80 -8.83
C PRO A 52 0.71 -10.86 -7.82
N GLU A 53 1.62 -11.27 -6.94
CA GLU A 53 1.37 -12.26 -5.92
C GLU A 53 0.64 -11.73 -4.68
N ILE A 54 0.52 -10.41 -4.54
CA ILE A 54 -0.12 -9.75 -3.40
C ILE A 54 -1.37 -9.04 -3.92
N PRO A 55 -2.59 -9.46 -3.55
CA PRO A 55 -3.83 -8.85 -4.02
C PRO A 55 -4.11 -7.54 -3.28
N TYR A 56 -3.21 -6.56 -3.44
CA TYR A 56 -3.31 -5.24 -2.83
C TYR A 56 -3.28 -4.15 -3.91
N THR A 57 -4.23 -3.22 -3.82
CA THR A 57 -4.25 -2.03 -4.67
C THR A 57 -3.81 -0.83 -3.85
N TYR A 58 -2.73 -0.18 -4.28
CA TYR A 58 -2.26 1.03 -3.64
C TYR A 58 -3.32 2.12 -3.74
N ASN A 59 -3.69 2.70 -2.61
CA ASN A 59 -4.60 3.83 -2.54
C ASN A 59 -3.82 5.11 -2.16
N PRO A 60 -3.57 6.04 -3.09
CA PRO A 60 -2.81 7.25 -2.81
C PRO A 60 -3.45 8.15 -1.74
N ALA A 61 -4.78 8.11 -1.58
CA ALA A 61 -5.48 8.88 -0.56
C ALA A 61 -5.09 8.48 0.87
N GLU A 62 -4.78 7.21 1.12
CA GLU A 62 -4.32 6.72 2.44
C GLU A 62 -2.94 7.26 2.82
N TYR A 63 -2.20 7.77 1.85
CA TYR A 63 -0.84 8.29 1.99
C TYR A 63 -0.78 9.81 1.88
N GLY A 64 -1.93 10.50 1.89
CA GLY A 64 -1.97 11.95 1.72
C GLY A 64 -1.66 12.43 0.30
N ARG A 65 -1.58 11.50 -0.67
CA ARG A 65 -1.54 11.85 -2.10
C ARG A 65 -2.96 12.03 -2.60
N ASN A 66 -3.60 13.12 -2.19
CA ASN A 66 -4.88 13.50 -2.76
C ASN A 66 -4.69 13.87 -4.23
N GLN A 67 -5.38 13.13 -5.10
CA GLN A 67 -5.37 13.31 -6.55
C GLN A 67 -5.98 14.64 -7.00
N GLU A 68 -6.63 15.37 -6.08
CA GLU A 68 -7.36 16.62 -6.32
C GLU A 68 -6.48 17.82 -6.73
N ASN A 69 -5.15 17.70 -6.68
CA ASN A 69 -4.23 18.74 -7.16
C ASN A 69 -3.62 18.47 -8.55
N LEU A 70 -4.01 17.38 -9.23
CA LEU A 70 -3.57 17.10 -10.61
C LEU A 70 -4.62 17.56 -11.63
N SER A 71 -4.99 18.85 -11.57
CA SER A 71 -5.70 19.50 -12.67
C SER A 71 -4.72 19.75 -13.81
N LEU A 72 -4.43 18.72 -14.60
CA LEU A 72 -3.71 18.90 -15.86
C LEU A 72 -4.65 19.53 -16.89
N VAL A 73 -4.71 20.85 -16.91
CA VAL A 73 -5.41 21.60 -17.96
C VAL A 73 -4.59 21.50 -19.25
N LEU A 74 -4.88 20.48 -20.06
CA LEU A 74 -4.35 20.32 -21.41
C LEU A 74 -5.07 21.29 -22.36
N THR A 75 -4.77 22.58 -22.29
CA THR A 75 -5.16 23.52 -23.36
C THR A 75 -4.23 23.31 -24.55
N LYS A 76 -4.72 22.61 -25.57
CA LYS A 76 -4.10 22.58 -26.90
C LYS A 76 -4.04 24.02 -27.44
N PRO A 77 -2.88 24.54 -27.89
CA PRO A 77 -2.88 25.82 -28.59
C PRO A 77 -3.69 25.66 -29.88
N ALA A 78 -4.77 26.43 -30.00
CA ALA A 78 -5.48 26.58 -31.25
C ALA A 78 -4.51 27.21 -32.25
N ARG A 79 -4.35 26.57 -33.41
CA ARG A 79 -3.51 27.03 -34.51
C ARG A 79 -4.31 27.98 -35.40
#